data_AF-A0A6B3FVG1-F1
#
_entry.id   AF-A0A6B3FVG1-F1
#
_cell.length_a   1.000
_cell.length_b   1.000
_cell.length_c   1.000
_cell.angle_alpha   90.00
_cell.angle_beta   90.00
_cell.angle_gamma   90.00
#
_symmetry.space_group_name_H-M   'P 1'
#
loop_
_entity.id
_entity.type
_entity.pdbx_description
1 polymer ?
#
loop_
_entity_poly.entity_id
_entity_poly.type
_entity_poly.pdbx_seq_one_letter_code
_entity_poly.pdbx_strand_id
1 'polypeptide(L)'
;AEAADYGIHPALLDAALQPLGLGLLLAEPGEGMTRRPFAWSGVTLHAQGAVAGRVRIALAGEDAVSVTVADPAGRPVASVDVLTLRQVAAKQVAEARSDSLFRVEWVPVAVSRSSAPAGRWALIGSGNGSGSGSSSGHGDVDVHEDLGSLAAAAGPVPELVFAPFPDAAESTDITDSAIASDAVRRATHRALDLVQAWLADERFAASRLVILAGQGLAGGPVWGLVRSAQMENPGRFVLIETGGSGDAEPDGELLAAAAVGDEPQLRLDGGEFCAPRLVRVPWPDAAGPGFGAEGTVLLTGSSGGLARLLARHLVAERGVRNLLLASRSGAAAEGMPKLVAELTGLGAAVEVAACDVADREALAGLLAAVPAERPLSAVVHTAAVLDDGVVEALTPERIDRVLRPKVDGALNLHALTEHLDLSAFVLFSSLSGTLGGAGLANYSAANAFL
;
A
#
# COMPACT_ATOMS: atom_id res chain seq x y z
N ALA A 1 12.36 -4.17 -20.27
CA ALA A 1 13.59 -4.97 -20.37
C ALA A 1 13.56 -6.17 -19.40
N GLU A 2 12.83 -6.06 -18.28
CA GLU A 2 12.83 -7.04 -17.18
C GLU A 2 12.05 -8.33 -17.40
N ALA A 3 11.25 -8.48 -18.47
CA ALA A 3 10.47 -9.71 -18.64
C ALA A 3 11.36 -10.96 -18.77
N ALA A 4 12.60 -10.80 -19.25
CA ALA A 4 13.59 -11.86 -19.42
C ALA A 4 14.03 -12.48 -18.08
N ASP A 5 13.90 -11.73 -16.99
CA ASP A 5 14.32 -12.15 -15.64
C ASP A 5 13.24 -13.00 -14.95
N TYR A 6 12.04 -13.06 -15.54
CA TYR A 6 10.94 -13.88 -15.05
C TYR A 6 10.74 -15.12 -15.91
N GLY A 7 10.44 -16.23 -15.23
CA GLY A 7 9.83 -17.39 -15.88
C GLY A 7 8.55 -16.99 -16.63
N ILE A 8 7.59 -16.43 -15.89
CA ILE A 8 6.48 -15.65 -16.44
C ILE A 8 6.31 -14.41 -15.56
N HIS A 9 6.15 -13.24 -16.17
CA HIS A 9 6.02 -12.00 -15.40
C HIS A 9 4.73 -12.05 -14.54
N PRO A 10 4.77 -11.79 -13.21
CA PRO A 10 3.61 -11.91 -12.33
C PRO A 10 2.38 -11.11 -12.79
N ALA A 11 2.58 -9.87 -13.24
CA ALA A 11 1.48 -9.04 -13.78
C ALA A 11 0.87 -9.63 -15.07
N LEU A 12 1.66 -10.32 -15.90
CA LEU A 12 1.16 -10.99 -17.09
C LEU A 12 0.32 -12.21 -16.72
N LEU A 13 0.76 -12.97 -15.72
CA LEU A 13 0.01 -14.12 -15.20
C LEU A 13 -1.30 -13.69 -14.53
N ASP A 14 -1.30 -12.64 -13.70
CA ASP A 14 -2.53 -12.09 -13.11
C ASP A 14 -3.51 -11.63 -14.19
N ALA A 15 -3.03 -10.81 -15.14
CA ALA A 15 -3.85 -10.33 -16.25
C ALA A 15 -4.44 -11.48 -17.08
N ALA A 16 -3.72 -12.60 -17.23
CA ALA A 16 -4.22 -13.80 -17.91
C ALA A 16 -5.40 -14.47 -17.19
N LEU A 17 -5.56 -14.27 -15.87
CA LEU A 17 -6.65 -14.83 -15.07
C LEU A 17 -7.85 -13.90 -14.92
N GLN A 18 -7.67 -12.58 -15.10
CA GLN A 18 -8.77 -11.60 -14.95
C GLN A 18 -10.03 -11.93 -15.78
N PRO A 19 -9.96 -12.53 -17.00
CA PRO A 19 -11.15 -12.94 -17.74
C PRO A 19 -12.04 -13.95 -17.00
N LEU A 20 -11.52 -14.69 -16.02
CA LEU A 20 -12.33 -15.57 -15.15
C LEU A 20 -13.38 -14.81 -14.34
N GLY A 21 -13.13 -13.53 -14.08
CA GLY A 21 -14.09 -12.63 -13.42
C GLY A 21 -15.27 -12.21 -14.30
N LEU A 22 -15.23 -12.47 -15.61
CA LEU A 22 -16.29 -12.09 -16.55
C LEU A 22 -17.46 -13.10 -16.60
N GLY A 23 -17.32 -14.28 -16.00
CA GLY A 23 -18.39 -15.29 -15.94
C GLY A 23 -18.74 -15.98 -17.28
N LEU A 24 -17.93 -15.80 -18.33
CA LEU A 24 -18.32 -16.19 -19.70
C LEU A 24 -18.21 -17.69 -20.02
N LEU A 25 -17.47 -18.47 -19.23
CA LEU A 25 -17.12 -19.86 -19.56
C LEU A 25 -17.85 -20.90 -18.70
N LEU A 26 -18.06 -20.58 -17.43
CA LEU A 26 -18.68 -21.49 -16.46
C LEU A 26 -20.11 -21.06 -16.23
N ALA A 27 -20.97 -22.02 -15.87
CA ALA A 27 -22.34 -21.71 -15.48
C ALA A 27 -22.34 -20.63 -14.39
N GLU A 28 -23.26 -19.67 -14.55
CA GLU A 28 -23.49 -18.61 -13.58
C GLU A 28 -23.56 -19.24 -12.18
N PRO A 29 -22.81 -18.69 -11.21
CA PRO A 29 -22.91 -19.14 -9.83
C PRO A 29 -24.37 -19.08 -9.36
N GLY A 30 -24.74 -19.90 -8.36
CA GLY A 30 -26.03 -19.74 -7.70
C GLY A 30 -26.24 -18.30 -7.23
N GLU A 31 -27.49 -17.85 -7.13
CA GLU A 31 -27.82 -16.46 -6.79
C GLU A 31 -27.04 -15.98 -5.54
N GLY A 32 -26.24 -14.92 -5.70
CA GLY A 32 -25.36 -14.40 -4.65
C GLY A 32 -24.05 -15.18 -4.43
N MET A 33 -23.61 -16.04 -5.33
CA MET A 33 -22.32 -16.73 -5.24
C MET A 33 -21.25 -16.06 -6.12
N THR A 34 -19.99 -16.07 -5.69
CA THR A 34 -18.82 -15.65 -6.51
C THR A 34 -17.81 -16.78 -6.59
N ARG A 35 -17.20 -17.00 -7.77
CA ARG A 35 -16.11 -17.97 -7.96
C ARG A 35 -14.73 -17.35 -7.66
N ARG A 36 -13.85 -18.11 -7.01
CA ARG A 36 -12.45 -17.71 -6.72
C ARG A 36 -11.46 -18.83 -7.06
N PRO A 37 -10.28 -18.51 -7.64
CA PRO A 37 -9.16 -19.46 -7.76
C PRO A 37 -8.88 -20.16 -6.42
N PHE A 38 -8.80 -21.50 -6.45
CA PHE A 38 -8.61 -22.32 -5.26
C PHE A 38 -7.39 -23.23 -5.36
N ALA A 39 -7.25 -23.96 -6.48
CA ALA A 39 -6.15 -24.92 -6.65
C ALA A 39 -5.66 -24.97 -8.09
N TRP A 40 -4.35 -25.08 -8.26
CA TRP A 40 -3.66 -25.20 -9.54
C TRP A 40 -3.06 -26.60 -9.68
N SER A 41 -3.17 -27.20 -10.86
CA SER A 41 -2.63 -28.52 -11.15
C SER A 41 -2.13 -28.59 -12.60
N GLY A 42 -1.02 -29.28 -12.82
CA GLY A 42 -0.38 -29.38 -14.14
C GLY A 42 0.14 -28.04 -14.64
N VAL A 43 0.86 -27.30 -13.79
CA VAL A 43 1.47 -26.01 -14.17
C VAL A 43 2.79 -26.28 -14.88
N THR A 44 2.91 -25.81 -16.13
CA THR A 44 4.12 -25.95 -16.94
C THR A 44 4.54 -24.59 -17.50
N LEU A 45 5.82 -24.27 -17.39
CA LEU A 45 6.42 -23.12 -18.04
C LEU A 45 7.17 -23.58 -19.31
N HIS A 46 6.85 -22.97 -20.44
CA HIS A 46 7.39 -23.34 -21.76
C HIS A 46 8.45 -22.36 -22.26
N ALA A 47 8.32 -21.08 -21.92
CA ALA A 47 9.26 -20.03 -22.32
C ALA A 47 9.30 -18.90 -21.30
N GLN A 48 10.44 -18.21 -21.23
CA GLN A 48 10.70 -17.06 -20.36
C GLN A 48 10.74 -15.77 -21.19
N GLY A 49 10.67 -14.59 -20.55
CA GLY A 49 10.85 -13.33 -21.29
C GLY A 49 9.62 -12.74 -21.97
N ALA A 50 8.43 -13.31 -21.77
CA ALA A 50 7.23 -12.81 -22.41
C ALA A 50 6.79 -11.45 -21.83
N VAL A 51 6.86 -10.39 -22.65
CA VAL A 51 6.38 -9.03 -22.32
C VAL A 51 4.89 -8.83 -22.64
N ALA A 52 4.31 -9.72 -23.42
CA ALA A 52 2.91 -9.71 -23.82
C ALA A 52 2.45 -11.14 -24.10
N GLY A 53 1.16 -11.41 -23.93
CA GLY A 53 0.61 -12.74 -24.13
C GLY A 53 -0.83 -12.73 -24.63
N ARG A 54 -1.20 -13.80 -25.33
CA ARG A 54 -2.58 -14.18 -25.62
C ARG A 54 -2.94 -15.32 -24.69
N VAL A 55 -4.07 -15.19 -24.00
CA VAL A 55 -4.58 -16.24 -23.13
C VAL A 55 -5.72 -16.97 -23.81
N ARG A 56 -5.71 -18.31 -23.68
CA ARG A 56 -6.86 -19.16 -23.96
C ARG A 56 -7.28 -19.80 -22.65
N ILE A 57 -8.53 -19.57 -22.28
CA ILE A 57 -9.15 -20.23 -21.13
C ILE A 57 -10.23 -21.16 -21.68
N ALA A 58 -10.20 -22.43 -21.27
CA ALA A 58 -11.18 -23.42 -21.70
C ALA A 58 -11.67 -24.22 -20.50
N LEU A 59 -12.90 -24.72 -20.56
CA LEU A 59 -13.44 -25.59 -19.52
C LEU A 59 -12.57 -26.85 -19.33
N ALA A 60 -12.28 -27.17 -18.08
CA ALA A 60 -11.58 -28.39 -17.66
C ALA A 60 -12.38 -29.19 -16.61
N GLY A 61 -13.64 -28.80 -16.35
CA GLY A 61 -14.56 -29.42 -15.41
C GLY A 61 -15.74 -28.48 -15.09
N GLU A 62 -16.64 -28.92 -14.22
CA GLU A 62 -17.81 -28.13 -13.78
C GLU A 62 -17.41 -26.85 -13.02
N ASP A 63 -16.33 -26.94 -12.26
CA ASP A 63 -15.76 -25.86 -11.45
C ASP A 63 -14.28 -25.63 -11.78
N ALA A 64 -13.85 -25.97 -13.00
CA ALA A 64 -12.44 -25.88 -13.37
C ALA A 64 -12.22 -25.39 -14.80
N VAL A 65 -11.10 -24.70 -14.99
CA VAL A 65 -10.64 -24.20 -16.29
C VAL A 65 -9.20 -24.63 -16.55
N SER A 66 -8.85 -24.80 -17.81
CA SER A 66 -7.46 -24.86 -18.27
C SER A 66 -7.06 -23.47 -18.75
N VAL A 67 -5.80 -23.10 -18.54
CA VAL A 67 -5.25 -21.80 -18.97
C VAL A 67 -4.03 -22.09 -19.85
N THR A 68 -4.00 -21.53 -21.05
CA THR A 68 -2.82 -21.56 -21.92
C THR A 68 -2.44 -20.14 -22.26
N VAL A 69 -1.18 -19.77 -22.00
CA VAL A 69 -0.60 -18.48 -22.34
C VAL A 69 0.38 -18.70 -23.49
N ALA A 70 0.23 -17.93 -24.56
CA ALA A 70 1.14 -17.90 -25.70
C ALA A 70 1.62 -16.47 -25.95
N ASP A 71 2.80 -16.31 -26.53
CA ASP A 71 3.32 -15.00 -26.94
C ASP A 71 2.53 -14.44 -28.16
N PRO A 72 2.78 -13.19 -28.60
CA PRO A 72 2.09 -12.62 -29.77
C PRO A 72 2.33 -13.39 -31.08
N ALA A 73 3.41 -14.17 -31.17
CA ALA A 73 3.72 -15.05 -32.29
C ALA A 73 3.04 -16.43 -32.18
N GLY A 74 2.32 -16.71 -31.09
CA GLY A 74 1.61 -17.96 -30.85
C GLY A 74 2.47 -19.07 -30.24
N ARG A 75 3.69 -18.77 -29.80
CA ARG A 75 4.56 -19.75 -29.12
C ARG A 75 4.11 -19.90 -27.66
N PRO A 76 4.04 -21.13 -27.12
CA PRO A 76 3.58 -21.34 -25.75
C PRO A 76 4.54 -20.71 -24.74
N VAL A 77 3.99 -20.03 -23.74
CA VAL A 77 4.72 -19.40 -22.62
C VAL A 77 4.46 -20.16 -21.32
N ALA A 78 3.20 -20.41 -20.98
CA ALA A 78 2.81 -21.18 -19.79
C ALA A 78 1.51 -21.94 -20.04
N SER A 79 1.32 -23.05 -19.34
CA SER A 79 0.04 -23.78 -19.31
C SER A 79 -0.31 -24.23 -17.90
N VAL A 80 -1.61 -24.27 -17.63
CA VAL A 80 -2.23 -24.82 -16.42
C VAL A 80 -3.28 -25.80 -16.90
N ASP A 81 -3.08 -27.08 -16.61
CA ASP A 81 -4.01 -28.12 -17.03
C ASP A 81 -5.36 -27.96 -16.32
N VAL A 82 -5.34 -27.69 -15.01
CA VAL A 82 -6.55 -27.50 -14.20
C VAL A 82 -6.36 -26.40 -13.16
N LEU A 83 -7.16 -25.34 -13.26
CA LEU A 83 -7.38 -24.31 -12.26
C LEU A 83 -8.80 -24.49 -11.70
N THR A 84 -8.87 -25.01 -10.47
CA THR A 84 -10.13 -25.22 -9.76
C THR A 84 -10.61 -23.91 -9.13
N LEU A 85 -11.88 -23.61 -9.31
CA LEU A 85 -12.56 -22.43 -8.78
C LEU A 85 -13.57 -22.84 -7.73
N ARG A 86 -13.58 -22.18 -6.58
CA ARG A 86 -14.55 -22.45 -5.51
C ARG A 86 -15.63 -21.37 -5.49
N GLN A 87 -16.89 -21.79 -5.32
CA GLN A 87 -18.00 -20.86 -5.08
C GLN A 87 -18.00 -20.40 -3.62
N VAL A 88 -18.21 -19.10 -3.41
CA VAL A 88 -18.31 -18.46 -2.11
C VAL A 88 -19.64 -17.71 -2.04
N ALA A 89 -20.45 -18.00 -1.02
CA ALA A 89 -21.78 -17.39 -0.86
C ALA A 89 -21.68 -15.96 -0.29
N ALA A 90 -22.44 -15.02 -0.86
CA ALA A 90 -22.59 -13.67 -0.32
C ALA A 90 -23.12 -13.69 1.10
N LYS A 91 -23.96 -14.67 1.46
CA LYS A 91 -24.42 -14.86 2.85
C LYS A 91 -23.29 -15.26 3.79
N GLN A 92 -22.35 -16.12 3.36
CA GLN A 92 -21.17 -16.46 4.17
C GLN A 92 -20.26 -15.23 4.36
N VAL A 93 -20.14 -14.37 3.34
CA VAL A 93 -19.42 -13.09 3.44
C VAL A 93 -20.18 -12.11 4.36
N ALA A 94 -21.51 -12.09 4.31
CA ALA A 94 -22.35 -11.23 5.15
C ALA A 94 -22.37 -11.66 6.62
N GLU A 95 -22.42 -12.97 6.90
CA GLU A 95 -22.34 -13.54 8.25
C GLU A 95 -20.94 -13.33 8.86
N ALA A 96 -19.88 -13.25 8.05
CA ALA A 96 -18.54 -12.87 8.52
C ALA A 96 -18.44 -11.39 8.95
N ARG A 97 -19.39 -10.52 8.56
CA ARG A 97 -19.30 -9.06 8.79
C ARG A 97 -19.29 -8.65 10.25
N SER A 98 -19.92 -9.42 11.16
CA SER A 98 -19.97 -9.07 12.59
C SER A 98 -18.61 -9.10 13.28
N ASP A 99 -17.61 -9.79 12.70
CA ASP A 99 -16.25 -9.93 13.25
C ASP A 99 -15.15 -9.58 12.23
N SER A 100 -15.47 -8.79 11.19
CA SER A 100 -14.56 -8.52 10.06
C SER A 100 -13.61 -7.34 10.26
N LEU A 101 -13.77 -6.55 11.33
CA LEU A 101 -12.91 -5.39 11.57
C LEU A 101 -11.68 -5.81 12.38
N PHE A 102 -10.50 -5.42 11.92
CA PHE A 102 -9.24 -5.66 12.61
C PHE A 102 -8.49 -4.35 12.81
N ARG A 103 -7.72 -4.28 13.89
CA ARG A 103 -6.73 -3.22 14.12
C ARG A 103 -5.35 -3.85 14.30
N VAL A 104 -4.30 -3.08 14.01
CA VAL A 104 -2.94 -3.46 14.37
C VAL A 104 -2.74 -3.16 15.85
N GLU A 105 -2.28 -4.15 16.60
CA GLU A 105 -1.82 -4.03 17.97
C GLU A 105 -0.35 -4.41 18.03
N TRP A 106 0.45 -3.59 18.71
CA TRP A 106 1.87 -3.83 18.94
C TRP A 106 2.02 -4.65 20.21
N VAL A 107 2.37 -5.92 20.06
CA VAL A 107 2.44 -6.89 21.16
C VAL A 107 3.90 -7.07 21.57
N PRO A 108 4.24 -6.99 22.86
CA PRO A 108 5.60 -7.19 23.34
C PRO A 108 6.20 -8.52 22.88
N VAL A 109 7.46 -8.47 22.45
CA VAL A 109 8.25 -9.64 22.04
C VAL A 109 9.56 -9.66 22.83
N ALA A 110 9.98 -10.87 23.21
CA ALA A 110 11.20 -11.05 23.96
C ALA A 110 12.42 -10.88 23.04
N VAL A 111 13.20 -9.82 23.26
CA VAL A 111 14.50 -9.63 22.62
C VAL A 111 15.57 -9.71 23.69
N SER A 112 16.48 -10.68 23.56
CA SER A 112 17.61 -10.84 24.48
C SER A 112 18.86 -10.23 23.87
N ARG A 113 19.54 -9.34 24.60
CA ARG A 113 20.84 -8.77 24.18
C ARG A 113 21.89 -9.84 23.90
N SER A 114 21.84 -10.96 24.61
CA SER A 114 22.73 -12.10 24.37
C SER A 114 22.59 -12.73 22.99
N SER A 115 21.50 -12.42 22.28
CA SER A 115 21.25 -12.87 20.90
C SER A 115 21.91 -11.96 19.86
N ALA A 116 22.48 -10.82 20.25
CA ALA A 116 23.20 -9.97 19.32
C ALA A 116 24.37 -10.75 18.69
N PRO A 117 24.51 -10.75 17.36
CA PRO A 117 25.60 -11.46 16.70
C PRO A 117 26.94 -10.87 17.13
N ALA A 118 27.90 -11.75 17.46
CA ALA A 118 29.27 -11.34 17.77
C ALA A 118 29.93 -10.80 16.50
N GLY A 119 30.06 -9.49 16.35
CA GLY A 119 30.61 -8.89 15.15
C GLY A 119 30.54 -7.37 15.11
N ARG A 120 31.00 -6.82 13.98
CA ARG A 120 30.84 -5.40 13.62
C ARG A 120 29.56 -5.25 12.82
N TRP A 121 28.85 -4.15 13.00
CA TRP A 121 27.69 -3.79 12.18
C TRP A 121 28.02 -2.56 11.35
N ALA A 122 27.34 -2.37 10.22
CA ALA A 122 27.49 -1.14 9.45
C ALA A 122 26.29 -0.21 9.66
N LEU A 123 26.55 1.10 9.65
CA LEU A 123 25.52 2.14 9.55
C LEU A 123 25.72 2.88 8.23
N ILE A 124 24.67 2.99 7.40
CA ILE A 124 24.72 3.71 6.12
C ILE A 124 23.92 5.02 6.17
N GLY A 125 24.54 6.12 5.77
CA GLY A 125 23.93 7.45 5.74
C GLY A 125 24.63 8.44 6.67
N SER A 126 24.56 9.72 6.32
CA SER A 126 25.28 10.78 7.02
C SER A 126 24.85 10.89 8.47
N GLY A 127 25.78 10.64 9.40
CA GLY A 127 25.67 11.05 10.79
C GLY A 127 25.64 12.57 10.88
N ASN A 128 24.48 13.18 10.60
CA ASN A 128 24.26 14.62 10.79
C ASN A 128 23.89 14.96 12.25
N GLY A 129 24.06 14.02 13.18
CA GLY A 129 24.31 14.35 14.56
C GLY A 129 25.76 14.80 14.70
N SER A 130 25.97 16.10 14.89
CA SER A 130 27.21 16.60 15.51
C SER A 130 27.29 16.07 16.93
N GLY A 131 27.69 14.81 17.05
CA GLY A 131 27.95 14.09 18.28
C GLY A 131 29.27 13.38 18.10
N SER A 132 30.38 14.11 18.28
CA SER A 132 31.58 13.51 18.84
C SER A 132 31.20 12.98 20.23
N GLY A 133 30.64 11.77 20.30
CA GLY A 133 30.25 11.07 21.51
C GLY A 133 31.01 9.75 21.56
N SER A 134 31.78 9.57 22.63
CA SER A 134 32.74 8.48 22.80
C SER A 134 32.14 7.09 22.56
N SER A 135 32.98 6.24 21.96
CA SER A 135 33.04 4.82 22.23
C SER A 135 32.87 4.55 23.73
N SER A 136 31.65 4.17 24.10
CA SER A 136 31.36 3.65 25.42
C SER A 136 30.26 2.61 25.29
N GLY A 137 30.68 1.35 25.15
CA GLY A 137 29.87 0.16 25.37
C GLY A 137 29.22 -0.51 24.16
N HIS A 138 29.19 0.13 23.00
CA HIS A 138 28.54 -0.41 21.80
C HIS A 138 29.55 -1.23 20.99
N GLY A 139 29.16 -2.39 20.44
CA GLY A 139 29.96 -3.12 19.46
C GLY A 139 30.49 -2.18 18.34
N ASP A 140 31.62 -2.52 17.74
CA ASP A 140 32.30 -1.68 16.73
C ASP A 140 31.37 -1.45 15.52
N VAL A 141 30.71 -0.29 15.44
CA VAL A 141 29.82 0.08 14.32
C VAL A 141 30.62 0.87 13.29
N ASP A 142 30.78 0.31 12.11
CA ASP A 142 31.44 0.96 10.97
C ASP A 142 30.44 1.89 10.26
N VAL A 143 30.74 3.19 10.20
CA VAL A 143 29.86 4.18 9.57
C VAL A 143 30.29 4.43 8.13
N HIS A 144 29.34 4.32 7.21
CA HIS A 144 29.52 4.50 5.77
C HIS A 144 28.52 5.55 5.23
N GLU A 145 28.90 6.27 4.18
CA GLU A 145 28.03 7.27 3.57
C GLU A 145 26.82 6.62 2.87
N ASP A 146 27.06 5.47 2.23
CA ASP A 146 26.11 4.75 1.39
C ASP A 146 26.54 3.28 1.21
N LEU A 147 25.77 2.52 0.44
CA LEU A 147 26.12 1.13 0.11
C LEU A 147 27.39 1.03 -0.74
N GLY A 148 27.71 2.02 -1.57
CA GLY A 148 28.92 2.02 -2.41
C GLY A 148 30.21 2.08 -1.59
N SER A 149 30.25 2.97 -0.61
CA SER A 149 31.36 3.12 0.33
C SER A 149 31.48 1.92 1.28
N LEU A 150 30.38 1.31 1.70
CA LEU A 150 30.39 0.02 2.41
C LEU A 150 31.00 -1.09 1.53
N ALA A 151 30.58 -1.17 0.27
CA ALA A 151 31.03 -2.20 -0.65
C ALA A 151 32.50 -2.04 -1.09
N ALA A 152 33.05 -0.83 -0.98
CA ALA A 152 34.46 -0.52 -1.24
C ALA A 152 35.37 -0.77 -0.02
N ALA A 153 34.79 -0.96 1.18
CA ALA A 153 35.55 -1.22 2.39
C ALA A 153 36.25 -2.60 2.32
N ALA A 154 37.41 -2.70 2.97
CA ALA A 154 38.17 -3.94 3.01
C ALA A 154 37.56 -4.92 4.02
N GLY A 155 37.12 -6.09 3.57
CA GLY A 155 36.61 -7.15 4.42
C GLY A 155 35.27 -7.71 3.94
N PRO A 156 34.71 -8.71 4.64
CA PRO A 156 33.35 -9.17 4.38
C PRO A 156 32.33 -8.09 4.78
N VAL A 157 31.20 -8.02 4.07
CA VAL A 157 30.06 -7.18 4.47
C VAL A 157 29.55 -7.68 5.83
N PRO A 158 29.29 -6.79 6.80
CA PRO A 158 28.62 -7.12 8.05
C PRO A 158 27.29 -7.85 7.85
N GLU A 159 26.94 -8.73 8.79
CA GLU A 159 25.65 -9.44 8.79
C GLU A 159 24.47 -8.46 8.86
N LEU A 160 24.63 -7.35 9.59
CA LEU A 160 23.62 -6.31 9.76
C LEU A 160 24.13 -4.97 9.23
N VAL A 161 23.29 -4.34 8.41
CA VAL A 161 23.51 -2.98 7.89
C VAL A 161 22.30 -2.13 8.26
N PHE A 162 22.51 -1.11 9.08
CA PHE A 162 21.46 -0.21 9.56
C PHE A 162 21.34 1.03 8.66
N ALA A 163 20.11 1.38 8.31
CA ALA A 163 19.78 2.51 7.45
C ALA A 163 18.72 3.41 8.10
N PRO A 164 19.09 4.56 8.69
CA PRO A 164 18.16 5.48 9.30
C PRO A 164 17.39 6.32 8.26
N PHE A 165 16.09 6.38 8.46
CA PHE A 165 15.10 7.24 7.80
C PHE A 165 14.49 8.15 8.88
N PRO A 166 15.18 9.24 9.25
CA PRO A 166 14.66 10.17 10.24
C PRO A 166 13.35 10.77 9.75
N ASP A 167 12.37 10.87 10.64
CA ASP A 167 11.14 11.58 10.33
C ASP A 167 11.48 13.05 10.04
N ALA A 168 11.06 13.56 8.89
CA ALA A 168 11.28 14.95 8.49
C ALA A 168 10.45 15.96 9.30
N ALA A 169 9.84 15.54 10.42
CA ALA A 169 8.74 16.25 11.06
C ALA A 169 8.78 16.16 12.60
N GLU A 170 9.78 16.81 13.22
CA GLU A 170 9.49 17.67 14.37
C GLU A 170 9.35 19.16 13.94
N SER A 171 9.63 19.51 12.67
CA SER A 171 9.73 20.91 12.24
C SER A 171 8.85 21.33 11.06
N THR A 172 7.98 20.47 10.52
CA THR A 172 7.10 20.84 9.40
C THR A 172 5.66 20.93 9.86
N ASP A 173 5.21 22.18 10.01
CA ASP A 173 3.80 22.53 10.10
C ASP A 173 3.07 21.91 8.90
N ILE A 174 2.12 21.00 9.14
CA ILE A 174 1.36 20.25 8.12
C ILE A 174 0.58 21.21 7.19
N THR A 175 0.52 22.50 7.55
CA THR A 175 -0.15 23.57 6.81
C THR A 175 0.32 23.72 5.36
N ASP A 176 1.55 23.33 5.01
CA ASP A 176 2.01 23.28 3.62
C ASP A 176 2.00 21.85 3.05
N SER A 177 0.89 21.53 2.38
CA SER A 177 0.68 20.26 1.69
C SER A 177 1.76 19.92 0.64
N ALA A 178 2.40 20.93 0.04
CA ALA A 178 3.45 20.71 -0.96
C ALA A 178 4.76 20.24 -0.31
N ILE A 179 5.15 20.86 0.82
CA ILE A 179 6.34 20.46 1.58
C ILE A 179 6.18 19.04 2.11
N ALA A 180 5.00 18.71 2.65
CA ALA A 180 4.71 17.37 3.14
C ALA A 180 4.74 16.31 2.01
N SER A 181 4.14 16.60 0.86
CA SER A 181 4.17 15.70 -0.31
C SER A 181 5.60 15.44 -0.80
N ASP A 182 6.41 16.49 -0.89
CA ASP A 182 7.80 16.42 -1.34
C ASP A 182 8.69 15.63 -0.36
N ALA A 183 8.47 15.80 0.96
CA ALA A 183 9.12 14.97 1.97
C ALA A 183 8.76 13.48 1.85
N VAL A 184 7.48 13.16 1.61
CA VAL A 184 7.00 11.79 1.37
C VAL A 184 7.66 11.17 0.13
N ARG A 185 7.70 11.92 -0.99
CA ARG A 185 8.32 11.44 -2.24
C ARG A 185 9.80 11.18 -2.05
N ARG A 186 10.54 12.12 -1.45
CA ARG A 186 11.97 11.93 -1.15
C ARG A 186 12.24 10.70 -0.30
N ALA A 187 11.48 10.51 0.79
CA ALA A 187 11.66 9.35 1.66
C ALA A 187 11.37 8.04 0.93
N THR A 188 10.29 8.01 0.14
CA THR A 188 9.91 6.83 -0.64
C THR A 188 10.91 6.51 -1.75
N HIS A 189 11.42 7.50 -2.47
CA HIS A 189 12.45 7.32 -3.50
C HIS A 189 13.76 6.85 -2.90
N ARG A 190 14.20 7.45 -1.78
CA ARG A 190 15.40 6.99 -1.06
C ARG A 190 15.25 5.53 -0.60
N ALA A 191 14.07 5.13 -0.14
CA ALA A 191 13.81 3.75 0.25
C ALA A 191 13.84 2.81 -0.96
N LEU A 192 13.25 3.21 -2.09
CA LEU A 192 13.31 2.44 -3.34
C LEU A 192 14.76 2.25 -3.81
N ASP A 193 15.51 3.34 -3.93
CA ASP A 193 16.90 3.33 -4.39
C ASP A 193 17.77 2.43 -3.50
N LEU A 194 17.59 2.54 -2.18
CA LEU A 194 18.32 1.73 -1.21
C LEU A 194 17.97 0.24 -1.34
N VAL A 195 16.69 -0.10 -1.42
CA VAL A 195 16.24 -1.49 -1.57
C VAL A 195 16.73 -2.08 -2.89
N GLN A 196 16.66 -1.33 -3.99
CA GLN A 196 17.13 -1.79 -5.29
C GLN A 196 18.65 -1.97 -5.32
N ALA A 197 19.42 -1.01 -4.79
CA ALA A 197 20.87 -1.12 -4.70
C ALA A 197 21.31 -2.30 -3.81
N TRP A 198 20.56 -2.57 -2.73
CA TRP A 198 20.80 -3.73 -1.86
C TRP A 198 20.56 -5.08 -2.55
N LEU A 199 19.51 -5.17 -3.38
CA LEU A 199 19.16 -6.40 -4.09
C LEU A 199 20.06 -6.65 -5.30
N ALA A 200 20.47 -5.59 -6.01
CA ALA A 200 21.26 -5.68 -7.23
C ALA A 200 22.71 -6.17 -7.01
N ASP A 201 23.24 -6.06 -5.78
CA ASP A 201 24.62 -6.43 -5.46
C ASP A 201 24.70 -7.72 -4.64
N GLU A 202 25.19 -8.79 -5.25
CA GLU A 202 25.31 -10.12 -4.64
C GLU A 202 26.19 -10.14 -3.38
N ARG A 203 27.05 -9.13 -3.18
CA ARG A 203 27.86 -9.02 -1.95
C ARG A 203 27.01 -8.87 -0.69
N PHE A 204 25.80 -8.32 -0.82
CA PHE A 204 24.86 -8.14 0.29
C PHE A 204 23.93 -9.34 0.47
N ALA A 205 24.05 -10.41 -0.32
CA ALA A 205 23.09 -11.53 -0.33
C ALA A 205 23.01 -12.29 0.99
N ALA A 206 24.10 -12.33 1.76
CA ALA A 206 24.18 -12.99 3.06
C ALA A 206 23.85 -12.06 4.25
N SER A 207 23.63 -10.76 3.98
CA SER A 207 23.39 -9.75 5.00
C SER A 207 21.90 -9.38 5.08
N ARG A 208 21.51 -8.73 6.17
CA ARG A 208 20.19 -8.12 6.36
C ARG A 208 20.30 -6.61 6.40
N LEU A 209 19.43 -5.94 5.64
CA LEU A 209 19.26 -4.49 5.71
C LEU A 209 18.19 -4.14 6.75
N VAL A 210 18.58 -3.39 7.77
CA VAL A 210 17.70 -2.95 8.85
C VAL A 210 17.34 -1.49 8.63
N ILE A 211 16.07 -1.23 8.33
CA ILE A 211 15.55 0.11 8.05
C ILE A 211 14.96 0.66 9.35
N LEU A 212 15.56 1.75 9.84
CA LEU A 212 15.12 2.45 11.05
C LEU A 212 14.23 3.62 10.63
N ALA A 213 12.91 3.48 10.75
CA ALA A 213 11.95 4.47 10.26
C ALA A 213 10.74 4.57 11.19
N GLY A 214 10.29 5.79 11.49
CA GLY A 214 8.98 6.03 12.09
C GLY A 214 7.83 5.66 11.15
N GLN A 215 6.60 5.64 11.66
CA GLN A 215 5.38 5.54 10.83
C GLN A 215 4.64 6.88 10.69
N GLY A 216 5.36 8.00 10.84
CA GLY A 216 4.85 9.34 10.52
C GLY A 216 4.62 9.53 9.01
N LEU A 217 4.23 10.74 8.59
CA LEU A 217 3.82 11.02 7.20
C LEU A 217 4.83 10.53 6.16
N ALA A 218 6.12 10.77 6.36
CA ALA A 218 7.18 10.33 5.45
C ALA A 218 7.59 8.86 5.66
N GLY A 219 7.52 8.36 6.89
CA GLY A 219 7.94 7.01 7.25
C GLY A 219 6.92 5.91 6.91
N GLY A 220 5.61 6.19 7.00
CA GLY A 220 4.55 5.25 6.59
C GLY A 220 4.74 4.69 5.17
N PRO A 221 4.95 5.53 4.14
CA PRO A 221 5.32 5.10 2.79
C PRO A 221 6.55 4.18 2.72
N VAL A 222 7.60 4.47 3.49
CA VAL A 222 8.82 3.63 3.58
C VAL A 222 8.45 2.24 4.11
N TRP A 223 7.67 2.19 5.19
CA TRP A 223 7.15 0.94 5.73
C TRP A 223 6.33 0.15 4.70
N GLY A 224 5.39 0.79 4.01
CA GLY A 224 4.57 0.14 2.99
C GLY A 224 5.38 -0.44 1.83
N LEU A 225 6.40 0.30 1.36
CA LEU A 225 7.32 -0.15 0.32
C LEU A 225 8.11 -1.38 0.78
N VAL A 226 8.73 -1.29 1.95
CA VAL A 226 9.63 -2.34 2.48
C VAL A 226 8.85 -3.58 2.87
N ARG A 227 7.63 -3.46 3.40
CA ARG A 227 6.73 -4.62 3.63
C ARG A 227 6.50 -5.43 2.36
N SER A 228 6.38 -4.76 1.21
CA SER A 228 6.25 -5.44 -0.08
C SER A 228 7.58 -6.07 -0.52
N ALA A 229 8.70 -5.37 -0.32
CA ALA A 229 10.04 -5.93 -0.57
C ALA A 229 10.33 -7.18 0.29
N GLN A 230 9.86 -7.22 1.55
CA GLN A 230 9.96 -8.40 2.43
C GLN A 230 9.21 -9.61 1.87
N MET A 231 8.04 -9.41 1.26
CA MET A 231 7.26 -10.47 0.62
C MET A 231 7.94 -11.02 -0.64
N GLU A 232 8.61 -10.14 -1.40
CA GLU A 232 9.35 -10.50 -2.61
C GLU A 232 10.71 -11.14 -2.29
N ASN A 233 11.34 -10.73 -1.19
CA ASN A 233 12.69 -11.13 -0.79
C ASN A 233 12.73 -11.52 0.71
N PRO A 234 12.20 -12.70 1.10
CA PRO A 234 12.12 -13.11 2.49
C PRO A 234 13.48 -13.12 3.20
N GLY A 235 13.54 -12.54 4.39
CA GLY A 235 14.73 -12.52 5.24
C GLY A 235 15.80 -11.48 4.87
N ARG A 236 15.62 -10.70 3.79
CA ARG A 236 16.60 -9.67 3.36
C ARG A 236 16.46 -8.34 4.10
N PHE A 237 15.28 -8.05 4.65
CA PHE A 237 14.94 -6.74 5.23
C PHE A 237 14.26 -6.85 6.59
N VAL A 238 14.62 -5.96 7.51
CA VAL A 238 13.94 -5.79 8.81
C VAL A 238 13.54 -4.32 8.97
N LEU A 239 12.31 -4.07 9.43
CA LEU A 239 11.82 -2.73 9.77
C LEU A 239 11.82 -2.57 11.29
N ILE A 240 12.43 -1.49 11.78
CA ILE A 240 12.38 -1.13 13.18
C ILE A 240 11.95 0.34 13.31
N GLU A 241 10.87 0.58 14.03
CA GLU A 241 10.47 1.93 14.45
C GLU A 241 11.20 2.29 15.74
N THR A 242 12.04 3.32 15.65
CA THR A 242 12.82 3.86 16.78
C THR A 242 12.40 5.30 17.03
N GLY A 243 11.86 5.61 18.21
CA GLY A 243 11.57 6.97 18.65
C GLY A 243 10.07 7.27 18.79
N GLY A 244 9.58 7.22 20.03
CA GLY A 244 8.53 8.10 20.52
C GLY A 244 9.15 9.34 21.18
N SER A 245 8.37 10.41 21.37
CA SER A 245 8.84 11.61 22.07
C SER A 245 9.23 11.29 23.52
N GLY A 246 10.54 11.23 23.78
CA GLY A 246 11.11 11.04 25.13
C GLY A 246 11.94 9.76 25.34
N ASP A 247 12.09 8.90 24.32
CA ASP A 247 12.94 7.72 24.44
C ASP A 247 14.43 8.07 24.35
N ALA A 248 15.25 7.41 25.17
CA ALA A 248 16.71 7.46 25.03
C ALA A 248 17.14 6.82 23.70
N GLU A 249 18.25 7.28 23.12
CA GLU A 249 18.80 6.66 21.91
C GLU A 249 18.94 5.14 22.11
N PRO A 250 18.43 4.34 21.15
CA PRO A 250 18.41 2.89 21.29
C PRO A 250 19.83 2.32 21.28
N ASP A 251 20.11 1.46 22.25
CA ASP A 251 21.35 0.70 22.35
C ASP A 251 21.57 -0.16 21.09
N GLY A 252 22.70 0.05 20.41
CA GLY A 252 23.05 -0.67 19.18
C GLY A 252 23.07 -2.19 19.33
N GLU A 253 23.50 -2.73 20.49
CA GLU A 253 23.45 -4.18 20.77
C GLU A 253 22.02 -4.69 20.83
N LEU A 254 21.12 -3.89 21.40
CA LEU A 254 19.71 -4.23 21.51
C LEU A 254 19.02 -4.19 20.15
N LEU A 255 19.33 -3.21 19.29
CA LEU A 255 18.86 -3.16 17.90
C LEU A 255 19.38 -4.35 17.08
N ALA A 256 20.65 -4.71 17.23
CA ALA A 256 21.23 -5.85 16.54
C ALA A 256 20.60 -7.18 16.95
N ALA A 257 20.36 -7.37 18.26
CA ALA A 257 19.64 -8.53 18.77
C ALA A 257 18.21 -8.63 18.20
N ALA A 258 17.53 -7.50 18.04
CA ALA A 258 16.18 -7.46 17.48
C ALA A 258 16.19 -7.82 15.98
N ALA A 259 17.16 -7.31 15.23
CA ALA A 259 17.27 -7.51 13.78
C ALA A 259 17.60 -8.95 13.34
N VAL A 260 18.22 -9.75 14.20
CA VAL A 260 18.48 -11.17 13.91
C VAL A 260 17.32 -12.10 14.28
N GLY A 261 16.33 -11.61 15.04
CA GLY A 261 15.15 -12.37 15.44
C GLY A 261 14.24 -12.77 14.28
N ASP A 262 13.16 -13.47 14.61
CA ASP A 262 12.17 -13.97 13.64
C ASP A 262 11.13 -12.91 13.24
N GLU A 263 11.06 -11.79 13.96
CA GLU A 263 10.12 -10.71 13.68
C GLU A 263 10.68 -9.77 12.61
N PRO A 264 10.06 -9.67 11.42
CA PRO A 264 10.55 -8.80 10.34
C PRO A 264 10.20 -7.32 10.55
N GLN A 265 9.34 -7.02 11.53
CA GLN A 265 8.79 -5.71 11.80
C GLN A 265 8.66 -5.51 13.29
N LEU A 266 9.32 -4.47 13.80
CA LEU A 266 9.45 -4.20 15.23
C LEU A 266 9.22 -2.72 15.52
N ARG A 267 8.74 -2.42 16.72
CA ARG A 267 8.69 -1.07 17.29
C ARG A 267 9.36 -1.11 18.65
N LEU A 268 10.26 -0.18 18.91
CA LEU A 268 10.80 0.05 20.24
C LEU A 268 9.91 1.06 20.97
N ASP A 269 9.33 0.65 22.10
CA ASP A 269 8.45 1.47 22.94
C ASP A 269 8.90 1.32 24.40
N GLY A 270 9.35 2.41 25.03
CA GLY A 270 9.78 2.39 26.44
C GLY A 270 10.93 1.41 26.75
N GLY A 271 11.77 1.08 25.76
CA GLY A 271 12.87 0.12 25.88
C GLY A 271 12.48 -1.36 25.64
N GLU A 272 11.22 -1.65 25.36
CA GLU A 272 10.73 -2.98 24.98
C GLU A 272 10.42 -3.03 23.48
N PHE A 273 10.72 -4.16 22.84
CA PHE A 273 10.30 -4.38 21.46
C PHE A 273 8.91 -4.97 21.40
N CYS A 274 8.10 -4.45 20.49
CA CYS A 274 6.81 -4.98 20.13
C CYS A 274 6.77 -5.36 18.65
N ALA A 275 5.97 -6.37 18.29
CA ALA A 275 5.71 -6.76 16.91
C ALA A 275 4.23 -6.55 16.55
N PRO A 276 3.91 -6.22 15.29
CA PRO A 276 2.54 -5.93 14.89
C PRO A 276 1.74 -7.22 14.78
N ARG A 277 0.50 -7.20 15.29
CA ARG A 277 -0.48 -8.29 15.19
C ARG A 277 -1.85 -7.74 14.81
N LEU A 278 -2.60 -8.46 13.98
CA LEU A 278 -3.98 -8.12 13.69
C LEU A 278 -4.89 -8.71 14.78
N VAL A 279 -5.59 -7.84 15.50
CA VAL A 279 -6.58 -8.22 16.51
C VAL A 279 -7.97 -7.77 16.06
N ARG A 280 -8.99 -8.55 16.42
CA ARG A 280 -10.37 -8.21 16.09
C ARG A 280 -10.82 -6.98 16.87
N VAL A 281 -11.56 -6.12 16.19
CA VAL A 281 -12.25 -4.99 16.80
C VAL A 281 -13.73 -5.36 16.90
N PRO A 282 -14.31 -5.39 18.12
CA PRO A 282 -15.75 -5.58 18.28
C PRO A 282 -16.50 -4.48 17.52
N TRP A 283 -17.48 -4.88 16.70
CA TRP A 283 -18.35 -3.90 16.03
C TRP A 283 -19.36 -3.37 17.05
N PRO A 284 -19.43 -2.05 17.31
CA PRO A 284 -20.42 -1.51 18.22
C PRO A 284 -21.84 -1.65 17.63
N ASP A 285 -22.80 -2.11 18.45
CA ASP A 285 -24.21 -2.27 18.06
C ASP A 285 -24.89 -0.94 17.69
N ALA A 286 -24.36 0.20 18.16
CA ALA A 286 -24.88 1.52 17.87
C ALA A 286 -24.29 2.09 16.57
N ALA A 287 -25.16 2.55 15.67
CA ALA A 287 -24.74 3.30 14.49
C ALA A 287 -24.01 4.58 14.95
N GLY A 288 -22.73 4.72 14.58
CA GLY A 288 -21.97 5.96 14.77
C GLY A 288 -22.59 7.14 14.00
N PRO A 289 -22.06 8.37 14.18
CA PRO A 289 -22.55 9.54 13.47
C PRO A 289 -22.56 9.25 11.96
N GLY A 290 -23.72 9.42 11.34
CA GLY A 290 -23.89 9.25 9.89
C GLY A 290 -23.32 10.44 9.11
N PHE A 291 -23.39 10.37 7.78
CA PHE A 291 -22.91 11.41 6.86
C PHE A 291 -23.73 12.73 6.89
N GLY A 292 -24.67 12.87 7.83
CA GLY A 292 -25.66 13.96 7.85
C GLY A 292 -26.66 13.89 6.68
N ALA A 293 -27.86 14.44 6.87
CA ALA A 293 -28.88 14.50 5.80
C ALA A 293 -28.82 15.81 4.98
N GLU A 294 -28.33 16.89 5.59
CA GLU A 294 -28.51 18.26 5.09
C GLU A 294 -27.31 18.80 4.30
N GLY A 295 -26.11 18.25 4.51
CA GLY A 295 -24.88 18.70 3.86
C GLY A 295 -24.54 17.97 2.56
N THR A 296 -23.45 18.40 1.93
CA THR A 296 -22.86 17.78 0.73
C THR A 296 -21.78 16.79 1.11
N VAL A 297 -21.83 15.59 0.53
CA VAL A 297 -20.77 14.58 0.65
C VAL A 297 -19.92 14.58 -0.61
N LEU A 298 -18.64 14.90 -0.47
CA LEU A 298 -17.65 14.80 -1.55
C LEU A 298 -17.15 13.36 -1.66
N LEU A 299 -17.32 12.74 -2.83
CA LEU A 299 -16.75 11.45 -3.17
C LEU A 299 -15.72 11.60 -4.30
N THR A 300 -14.44 11.45 -3.96
CA THR A 300 -13.34 11.53 -4.95
C THR A 300 -13.06 10.16 -5.56
N GLY A 301 -12.48 10.12 -6.76
CA GLY A 301 -12.29 8.86 -7.48
C GLY A 301 -13.61 8.26 -8.00
N SER A 302 -14.64 9.09 -8.13
CA SER A 302 -16.03 8.69 -8.40
C SER A 302 -16.24 7.90 -9.69
N SER A 303 -15.27 7.93 -10.61
CA SER A 303 -15.30 7.12 -11.83
C SER A 303 -15.00 5.64 -11.58
N GLY A 304 -14.35 5.27 -10.47
CA GLY A 304 -13.97 3.90 -10.13
C GLY A 304 -15.13 3.03 -9.67
N GLY A 305 -15.07 1.71 -9.95
CA GLY A 305 -16.17 0.77 -9.66
C GLY A 305 -16.61 0.77 -8.19
N LEU A 306 -15.65 0.76 -7.25
CA LEU A 306 -15.92 0.79 -5.81
C LEU A 306 -16.63 2.09 -5.39
N ALA A 307 -16.19 3.24 -5.91
CA ALA A 307 -16.80 4.52 -5.62
C ALA A 307 -18.28 4.56 -6.05
N ARG A 308 -18.61 3.95 -7.20
CA ARG A 308 -20.01 3.89 -7.69
C ARG A 308 -20.90 3.02 -6.81
N LEU A 309 -20.36 1.92 -6.28
CA LEU A 309 -21.08 1.08 -5.31
C LEU A 309 -21.29 1.85 -4.01
N LEU A 310 -20.26 2.57 -3.56
CA LEU A 310 -20.34 3.40 -2.36
C LEU A 310 -21.34 4.54 -2.52
N ALA A 311 -21.38 5.23 -3.66
CA ALA A 311 -22.35 6.28 -3.94
C ALA A 311 -23.79 5.77 -3.82
N ARG A 312 -24.08 4.57 -4.35
CA ARG A 312 -25.39 3.91 -4.18
C ARG A 312 -25.69 3.62 -2.72
N HIS A 313 -24.73 3.06 -1.99
CA HIS A 313 -24.89 2.76 -0.57
C HIS A 313 -25.13 4.04 0.26
N LEU A 314 -24.40 5.11 -0.02
CA LEU A 314 -24.55 6.39 0.66
C LEU A 314 -25.97 6.95 0.49
N VAL A 315 -26.53 6.90 -0.72
CA VAL A 315 -27.89 7.40 -0.99
C VAL A 315 -28.96 6.44 -0.44
N ALA A 316 -28.89 5.16 -0.77
CA ALA A 316 -29.93 4.19 -0.48
C ALA A 316 -29.98 3.79 1.00
N GLU A 317 -28.82 3.56 1.62
CA GLU A 317 -28.72 2.99 2.97
C GLU A 317 -28.35 4.03 4.03
N ARG A 318 -27.59 5.08 3.65
CA ARG A 318 -27.14 6.11 4.60
C ARG A 318 -27.91 7.43 4.48
N GLY A 319 -28.85 7.52 3.55
CA GLY A 319 -29.77 8.65 3.41
C GLY A 319 -29.13 9.94 2.89
N VAL A 320 -27.94 9.88 2.27
CA VAL A 320 -27.26 11.05 1.71
C VAL A 320 -28.08 11.63 0.56
N ARG A 321 -28.32 12.95 0.62
CA ARG A 321 -29.16 13.66 -0.37
C ARG A 321 -28.41 14.61 -1.29
N ASN A 322 -27.19 15.01 -0.93
CA ASN A 322 -26.37 15.88 -1.77
C ASN A 322 -25.00 15.22 -1.97
N LEU A 323 -24.69 14.84 -3.21
CA LEU A 323 -23.43 14.21 -3.59
C LEU A 323 -22.67 15.09 -4.56
N LEU A 324 -21.39 15.32 -4.25
CA LEU A 324 -20.43 15.87 -5.19
C LEU A 324 -19.46 14.76 -5.62
N LEU A 325 -19.58 14.31 -6.87
CA LEU A 325 -18.77 13.25 -7.46
C LEU A 325 -17.59 13.86 -8.22
N ALA A 326 -16.38 13.70 -7.68
CA ALA A 326 -15.17 14.28 -8.27
C ALA A 326 -14.23 13.21 -8.85
N SER A 327 -13.81 13.38 -10.10
CA SER A 327 -12.73 12.60 -10.72
C SER A 327 -12.14 13.38 -11.91
N ARG A 328 -10.93 13.04 -12.36
CA ARG A 328 -10.30 13.68 -13.54
C ARG A 328 -11.20 13.62 -14.79
N SER A 329 -11.87 12.49 -15.00
CA SER A 329 -12.79 12.28 -16.12
C SER A 329 -14.15 12.97 -15.96
N GLY A 330 -14.54 13.34 -14.73
CA GLY A 330 -15.82 13.97 -14.43
C GLY A 330 -17.02 13.30 -15.12
N ALA A 331 -17.88 14.12 -15.74
CA ALA A 331 -19.05 13.66 -16.48
C ALA A 331 -18.74 12.82 -17.73
N ALA A 332 -17.51 12.90 -18.26
CA ALA A 332 -17.05 12.11 -19.40
C ALA A 332 -16.66 10.66 -19.01
N ALA A 333 -16.65 10.32 -17.72
CA ALA A 333 -16.40 8.95 -17.29
C ALA A 333 -17.49 8.00 -17.82
N GLU A 334 -17.07 6.84 -18.31
CA GLU A 334 -17.99 5.81 -18.82
C GLU A 334 -19.06 5.47 -17.78
N GLY A 335 -20.33 5.43 -18.19
CA GLY A 335 -21.46 5.10 -17.31
C GLY A 335 -21.80 6.16 -16.25
N MET A 336 -21.13 7.31 -16.20
CA MET A 336 -21.45 8.39 -15.25
C MET A 336 -22.85 8.97 -15.44
N PRO A 337 -23.34 9.26 -16.66
CA PRO A 337 -24.71 9.75 -16.85
C PRO A 337 -25.78 8.79 -16.31
N LYS A 338 -25.56 7.48 -16.47
CA LYS A 338 -26.46 6.44 -15.94
C LYS A 338 -26.46 6.44 -14.41
N LEU A 339 -25.28 6.57 -13.78
CA LEU A 339 -25.16 6.64 -12.33
C LEU A 339 -25.87 7.89 -11.77
N VAL A 340 -25.67 9.05 -12.40
CA VAL A 340 -26.34 10.30 -11.98
C VAL A 340 -27.86 10.14 -12.05
N ALA A 341 -28.39 9.64 -13.17
CA ALA A 341 -29.83 9.42 -13.33
C ALA A 341 -30.40 8.44 -12.29
N GLU A 342 -29.66 7.37 -11.98
CA GLU A 342 -30.03 6.39 -10.95
C GLU A 342 -30.09 7.02 -9.56
N LEU A 343 -29.03 7.71 -9.13
CA LEU A 343 -28.96 8.34 -7.81
C LEU A 343 -29.98 9.48 -7.66
N THR A 344 -30.24 10.23 -8.72
CA THR A 344 -31.31 11.24 -8.75
C THR A 344 -32.70 10.60 -8.68
N GLY A 345 -32.91 9.46 -9.34
CA GLY A 345 -34.14 8.67 -9.19
C GLY A 345 -34.37 8.17 -7.76
N LEU A 346 -33.29 7.96 -6.98
CA LEU A 346 -33.34 7.65 -5.55
C LEU A 346 -33.50 8.89 -4.65
N GLY A 347 -33.62 10.08 -5.25
CA GLY A 347 -33.88 11.34 -4.57
C GLY A 347 -32.62 12.04 -4.05
N ALA A 348 -31.46 11.82 -4.67
CA ALA A 348 -30.26 12.61 -4.39
C ALA A 348 -30.02 13.70 -5.45
N ALA A 349 -29.64 14.90 -5.01
CA ALA A 349 -29.01 15.89 -5.87
C ALA A 349 -27.56 15.48 -6.09
N VAL A 350 -27.19 15.24 -7.36
CA VAL A 350 -25.85 14.77 -7.73
C VAL A 350 -25.19 15.78 -8.64
N GLU A 351 -24.05 16.30 -8.21
CA GLU A 351 -23.17 17.12 -9.01
C GLU A 351 -21.93 16.31 -9.41
N VAL A 352 -21.47 16.47 -10.64
CA VAL A 352 -20.27 15.78 -11.14
C VAL A 352 -19.25 16.81 -11.59
N ALA A 353 -18.06 16.76 -11.02
CA ALA A 353 -16.97 17.66 -11.34
C ALA A 353 -15.78 16.90 -11.96
N ALA A 354 -15.25 17.47 -13.04
CA ALA A 354 -13.92 17.11 -13.54
C ALA A 354 -12.88 17.81 -12.66
N CYS A 355 -12.24 17.07 -11.76
CA CYS A 355 -11.27 17.62 -10.82
C CYS A 355 -10.20 16.58 -10.50
N ASP A 356 -8.95 17.00 -10.56
CA ASP A 356 -7.82 16.26 -10.06
C ASP A 356 -7.53 16.70 -8.63
N VAL A 357 -7.74 15.81 -7.66
CA VAL A 357 -7.59 16.14 -6.23
C VAL A 357 -6.15 16.49 -5.82
N ALA A 358 -5.17 16.08 -6.62
CA ALA A 358 -3.77 16.44 -6.41
C ALA A 358 -3.42 17.82 -7.03
N ASP A 359 -4.31 18.41 -7.83
CA ASP A 359 -4.24 19.82 -8.22
C ASP A 359 -4.94 20.67 -7.15
N ARG A 360 -4.13 21.32 -6.32
CA ARG A 360 -4.62 22.08 -5.16
C ARG A 360 -5.52 23.25 -5.57
N GLU A 361 -5.19 23.95 -6.65
CA GLU A 361 -5.97 25.11 -7.11
C GLU A 361 -7.31 24.66 -7.68
N ALA A 362 -7.31 23.62 -8.51
CA ALA A 362 -8.53 23.04 -9.05
C ALA A 362 -9.45 22.50 -7.94
N LEU A 363 -8.88 21.85 -6.92
CA LEU A 363 -9.64 21.37 -5.77
C LEU A 363 -10.19 22.52 -4.93
N ALA A 364 -9.41 23.56 -4.66
CA ALA A 364 -9.89 24.74 -3.95
C ALA A 364 -11.06 25.41 -4.68
N GLY A 365 -10.97 25.55 -6.00
CA GLY A 365 -12.07 26.07 -6.83
C GLY A 365 -13.32 25.20 -6.77
N LEU A 366 -13.16 23.87 -6.78
CA LEU A 366 -14.28 22.94 -6.63
C LEU A 366 -14.96 23.07 -5.25
N LEU A 367 -14.18 23.14 -4.18
CA LEU A 367 -14.70 23.25 -2.82
C LEU A 367 -15.41 24.59 -2.58
N ALA A 368 -14.89 25.69 -3.15
CA ALA A 368 -15.51 27.00 -3.07
C ALA A 368 -16.84 27.10 -3.85
N ALA A 369 -17.09 26.21 -4.81
CA ALA A 369 -18.34 26.15 -5.55
C ALA A 369 -19.48 25.43 -4.80
N VAL A 370 -19.18 24.77 -3.68
CA VAL A 370 -20.19 24.09 -2.86
C VAL A 370 -21.15 25.13 -2.26
N PRO A 371 -22.48 25.01 -2.45
CA PRO A 371 -23.45 26.00 -1.97
C PRO A 371 -23.43 26.15 -0.45
N ALA A 372 -23.51 27.40 0.04
CA ALA A 372 -23.54 27.70 1.47
C ALA A 372 -24.79 27.15 2.18
N GLU A 373 -25.90 26.97 1.46
CA GLU A 373 -27.13 26.37 1.99
C GLU A 373 -26.99 24.86 2.22
N ARG A 374 -26.01 24.23 1.57
CA ARG A 374 -25.73 22.78 1.65
C ARG A 374 -24.22 22.56 1.75
N PRO A 375 -23.60 23.01 2.86
CA PRO A 375 -22.16 23.05 2.99
C PRO A 375 -21.54 21.66 2.90
N LEU A 376 -20.25 21.60 2.60
CA LEU A 376 -19.50 20.34 2.65
C LEU A 376 -19.55 19.78 4.08
N SER A 377 -19.99 18.54 4.21
CA SER A 377 -20.23 17.88 5.50
C SER A 377 -19.46 16.58 5.68
N ALA A 378 -18.96 16.00 4.58
CA ALA A 378 -18.09 14.84 4.62
C ALA A 378 -17.23 14.73 3.36
N VAL A 379 -16.07 14.11 3.53
CA VAL A 379 -15.16 13.75 2.46
C VAL A 379 -14.96 12.24 2.47
N VAL A 380 -15.09 11.62 1.30
CA VAL A 380 -14.79 10.21 1.07
C VAL A 380 -13.81 10.13 -0.09
N HIS A 381 -12.56 9.80 0.23
CA HIS A 381 -11.48 9.78 -0.71
C HIS A 381 -11.22 8.36 -1.23
N THR A 382 -11.58 8.10 -2.49
CA THR A 382 -11.36 6.80 -3.15
C THR A 382 -10.48 6.88 -4.39
N ALA A 383 -9.89 8.05 -4.66
CA ALA A 383 -9.01 8.24 -5.80
C ALA A 383 -7.76 7.35 -5.66
N ALA A 384 -7.53 6.51 -6.67
CA ALA A 384 -6.37 5.64 -6.73
C ALA A 384 -5.97 5.42 -8.19
N VAL A 385 -4.69 5.16 -8.39
CA VAL A 385 -4.12 4.66 -9.65
C VAL A 385 -3.28 3.44 -9.28
N LEU A 386 -3.36 2.40 -10.12
CA LEU A 386 -2.54 1.20 -9.98
C LEU A 386 -1.41 1.26 -11.01
N ASP A 387 -0.24 0.76 -10.62
CA ASP A 387 0.93 0.64 -11.49
C ASP A 387 1.85 -0.46 -10.98
N ASP A 388 1.28 -1.65 -10.84
CA ASP A 388 1.89 -2.76 -10.11
C ASP A 388 3.20 -3.22 -10.76
N GLY A 389 4.18 -3.58 -9.94
CA GLY A 389 5.50 -4.01 -10.34
C GLY A 389 6.29 -4.49 -9.12
N VAL A 390 7.13 -5.50 -9.33
CA VAL A 390 8.10 -5.92 -8.31
C VAL A 390 9.03 -4.76 -7.97
N VAL A 391 9.63 -4.78 -6.78
CA VAL A 391 10.45 -3.68 -6.28
C VAL A 391 11.64 -3.37 -7.19
N GLU A 392 12.25 -4.38 -7.82
CA GLU A 392 13.40 -4.21 -8.74
C GLU A 392 13.02 -3.54 -10.06
N ALA A 393 11.75 -3.58 -10.47
CA ALA A 393 11.23 -3.04 -11.72
C ALA A 393 10.50 -1.70 -11.56
N LEU A 394 10.39 -1.20 -10.32
CA LEU A 394 9.77 0.08 -10.05
C LEU A 394 10.73 1.23 -10.38
N THR A 395 10.18 2.31 -10.93
CA THR A 395 10.92 3.55 -11.15
C THR A 395 10.32 4.66 -10.29
N PRO A 396 11.07 5.74 -10.00
CA PRO A 396 10.54 6.91 -9.30
C PRO A 396 9.25 7.45 -9.95
N GLU A 397 9.16 7.46 -11.28
CA GLU A 397 7.95 7.95 -11.98
C GLU A 397 6.72 7.06 -11.73
N ARG A 398 6.93 5.74 -11.62
CA ARG A 398 5.86 4.77 -11.30
C ARG A 398 5.41 4.91 -9.84
N ILE A 399 6.34 5.15 -8.92
CA ILE A 399 6.04 5.51 -7.52
C ILE A 399 5.21 6.78 -7.50
N ASP A 400 5.71 7.84 -8.15
CA ASP A 400 5.12 9.16 -8.11
C ASP A 400 3.68 9.18 -8.62
N ARG A 401 3.42 8.41 -9.68
CA ARG A 401 2.10 8.25 -10.28
C ARG A 401 1.08 7.62 -9.32
N VAL A 402 1.50 6.66 -8.51
CA VAL A 402 0.63 5.94 -7.56
C VAL A 402 0.47 6.71 -6.26
N LEU A 403 1.53 7.37 -5.78
CA LEU A 403 1.46 8.26 -4.61
C LEU A 403 0.52 9.44 -4.87
N ARG A 404 0.61 10.07 -6.04
CA ARG A 404 -0.08 11.35 -6.33
C ARG A 404 -1.55 11.44 -5.89
N PRO A 405 -2.47 10.53 -6.28
CA PRO A 405 -3.87 10.64 -5.86
C PRO A 405 -4.07 10.43 -4.35
N LYS A 406 -3.25 9.59 -3.69
CA LYS A 406 -3.42 9.21 -2.27
C LYS A 406 -2.64 10.11 -1.31
N VAL A 407 -1.46 10.58 -1.70
CA VAL A 407 -0.61 11.47 -0.91
C VAL A 407 -1.03 12.91 -1.15
N ASP A 408 -0.72 13.47 -2.31
CA ASP A 408 -1.02 14.87 -2.63
C ASP A 408 -2.52 15.15 -2.55
N GLY A 409 -3.33 14.21 -3.05
CA GLY A 409 -4.78 14.33 -2.99
C GLY A 409 -5.33 14.36 -1.56
N ALA A 410 -4.82 13.52 -0.65
CA ALA A 410 -5.27 13.53 0.74
C ALA A 410 -4.74 14.75 1.51
N LEU A 411 -3.49 15.15 1.29
CA LEU A 411 -2.90 16.35 1.89
C LEU A 411 -3.65 17.62 1.46
N ASN A 412 -3.97 17.76 0.17
CA ASN A 412 -4.75 18.89 -0.33
C ASN A 412 -6.17 18.88 0.26
N LEU A 413 -6.83 17.71 0.31
CA LEU A 413 -8.16 17.59 0.93
C LEU A 413 -8.10 17.98 2.41
N HIS A 414 -7.12 17.49 3.16
CA HIS A 414 -6.93 17.83 4.56
C HIS A 414 -6.74 19.34 4.73
N ALA A 415 -5.73 19.94 4.09
CA ALA A 415 -5.42 21.37 4.23
C ALA A 415 -6.59 22.28 3.79
N LEU A 416 -7.33 21.91 2.75
CA LEU A 416 -8.46 22.71 2.24
C LEU A 416 -9.77 22.49 3.02
N THR A 417 -9.83 21.50 3.91
CA THR A 417 -11.05 21.20 4.69
C THR A 417 -10.84 21.15 6.20
N GLU A 418 -9.62 21.35 6.70
CA GLU A 418 -9.26 21.33 8.13
C GLU A 418 -10.10 22.31 8.97
N HIS A 419 -10.45 23.46 8.38
CA HIS A 419 -11.25 24.50 9.03
C HIS A 419 -12.76 24.20 9.05
N LEU A 420 -13.20 23.07 8.47
CA LEU A 420 -14.60 22.67 8.38
C LEU A 420 -14.93 21.61 9.44
N ASP A 421 -16.13 21.69 10.01
CA ASP A 421 -16.66 20.69 10.94
C ASP A 421 -17.24 19.49 10.18
N LEU A 422 -16.35 18.66 9.60
CA LEU A 422 -16.75 17.49 8.83
C LEU A 422 -17.25 16.37 9.75
N SER A 423 -18.42 15.83 9.44
CA SER A 423 -18.97 14.63 10.09
C SER A 423 -18.16 13.35 9.80
N ALA A 424 -17.45 13.32 8.67
CA ALA A 424 -16.58 12.21 8.28
C ALA A 424 -15.49 12.65 7.29
N PHE A 425 -14.27 12.14 7.50
CA PHE A 425 -13.15 12.23 6.56
C PHE A 425 -12.61 10.81 6.35
N VAL A 426 -13.09 10.13 5.30
CA VAL A 426 -12.86 8.70 5.08
C VAL A 426 -11.82 8.52 3.97
N LEU A 427 -10.69 7.88 4.30
CA LEU A 427 -9.62 7.54 3.36
C LEU A 427 -9.70 6.06 3.00
N PHE A 428 -9.83 5.75 1.72
CA PHE A 428 -9.83 4.36 1.27
C PHE A 428 -8.38 3.88 1.09
N SER A 429 -7.87 3.23 2.13
CA SER A 429 -6.58 2.53 2.12
C SER A 429 -6.74 1.08 1.60
N SER A 430 -5.71 0.24 1.79
CA SER A 430 -5.64 -1.16 1.39
C SER A 430 -4.90 -1.96 2.45
N LEU A 431 -5.27 -3.24 2.60
CA LEU A 431 -4.53 -4.19 3.44
C LEU A 431 -3.04 -4.28 3.06
N SER A 432 -2.70 -4.02 1.78
CA SER A 432 -1.32 -3.99 1.31
C SER A 432 -0.48 -2.90 1.98
N GLY A 433 -1.08 -1.78 2.40
CA GLY A 433 -0.37 -0.78 3.20
C GLY A 433 0.04 -1.32 4.58
N THR A 434 -0.77 -2.19 5.17
CA THR A 434 -0.54 -2.79 6.50
C THR A 434 0.34 -4.03 6.47
N LEU A 435 0.13 -4.93 5.50
CA LEU A 435 0.80 -6.24 5.44
C LEU A 435 1.87 -6.34 4.35
N GLY A 436 1.93 -5.37 3.42
CA GLY A 436 2.65 -5.51 2.17
C GLY A 436 1.88 -6.33 1.14
N GLY A 437 2.39 -6.35 -0.09
CA GLY A 437 1.92 -7.24 -1.15
C GLY A 437 2.99 -7.36 -2.23
N ALA A 438 3.33 -8.59 -2.62
CA ALA A 438 4.32 -8.82 -3.68
C ALA A 438 3.86 -8.17 -4.99
N GLY A 439 4.74 -7.40 -5.63
CA GLY A 439 4.44 -6.62 -6.83
C GLY A 439 3.67 -5.32 -6.57
N LEU A 440 3.45 -4.94 -5.30
CA LEU A 440 2.63 -3.79 -4.93
C LEU A 440 3.39 -2.73 -4.12
N ALA A 441 4.72 -2.69 -4.18
CA ALA A 441 5.52 -1.79 -3.33
C ALA A 441 5.10 -0.31 -3.42
N ASN A 442 4.84 0.22 -4.62
CA ASN A 442 4.33 1.59 -4.81
C ASN A 442 2.92 1.80 -4.25
N TYR A 443 2.02 0.83 -4.42
CA TYR A 443 0.65 0.89 -3.92
C TYR A 443 0.61 0.73 -2.39
N SER A 444 1.39 -0.19 -1.83
CA SER A 444 1.55 -0.37 -0.39
C SER A 444 2.13 0.88 0.27
N ALA A 445 3.12 1.54 -0.34
CA ALA A 445 3.62 2.83 0.13
C ALA A 445 2.51 3.90 0.16
N ALA A 446 1.76 4.03 -0.93
CA ALA A 446 0.65 5.00 -1.03
C ALA A 446 -0.48 4.74 -0.01
N ASN A 447 -0.72 3.48 0.35
CA ASN A 447 -1.76 3.11 1.31
C ASN A 447 -1.27 3.15 2.76
N ALA A 448 0.02 2.94 3.01
CA ALA A 448 0.60 3.10 4.34
C ALA A 448 0.72 4.58 4.76
N PHE A 449 0.67 5.51 3.80
CA PHE A 449 0.50 6.95 4.05
C PHE A 449 -0.87 7.32 4.61
N LEU A 450 -1.93 6.67 4.09
CA LEU A 450 -3.33 6.91 4.45
C LEU A 450 -3.69 6.21 5.75
#